data_AF-A0A956ERW5-F1
#
_entry.id   AF-A0A956ERW5-F1
#
_cell.length_a   1.000
_cell.length_b   1.000
_cell.length_c   1.000
_cell.angle_alpha   90.00
_cell.angle_beta   90.00
_cell.angle_gamma   90.00
#
_symmetry.space_group_name_H-M   'P 1'
#
loop_
_entity.id
_entity.type
_entity.pdbx_description
1 polymer ?
#
loop_
_entity_poly.entity_id
_entity_poly.type
_entity_poly.pdbx_seq_one_letter_code
_entity_poly.pdbx_strand_id
1 'polypeptide(L)'
;MSFIDDRAHAGRQRQQRGLIDEALKTNARIVEAVDISPEGRGVGGATVSALKNLFGGKLGIDALQVLRFDSGGWHHCYVQPFSGMSSMPGEHYGILNGCLAAPAILREGGMLSPPRWDSGYFPEVAQQLNAHYGLKSAVKALKWEWQSGFGEVTLDWGVQIRSRGDGTSEVVMQAGRYGGFTTPQVGFAVWQQLMRSLSECLYPATCERQHYIQSPRFVDVFDPTYHLTEAAPEAQASPTGTPSPQPQV
;
A
#
# COMPACT_ATOMS: atom_id res chain seq x y z
N MET A 1 25.58 19.01 -2.09
CA MET A 1 24.43 18.09 -2.24
C MET A 1 24.68 16.79 -1.47
N SER A 2 25.81 16.09 -1.63
CA SER A 2 26.01 14.74 -1.02
C SER A 2 25.73 14.60 0.49
N PHE A 3 26.06 15.57 1.33
CA PHE A 3 25.91 15.40 2.79
C PHE A 3 24.45 15.39 3.29
N ILE A 4 23.54 16.05 2.58
CA ILE A 4 22.09 16.04 2.92
C ILE A 4 21.50 14.70 2.48
N ASP A 5 21.90 14.24 1.30
CA ASP A 5 21.43 12.98 0.72
C ASP A 5 21.91 11.78 1.55
N ASP A 6 23.18 11.79 2.00
CA ASP A 6 23.75 10.80 2.92
C ASP A 6 22.96 10.71 4.25
N ARG A 7 22.55 11.85 4.80
CA ARG A 7 21.75 11.92 6.04
C ARG A 7 20.34 11.39 5.82
N ALA A 8 19.71 11.71 4.70
CA ALA A 8 18.39 11.22 4.34
C ALA A 8 18.43 9.69 4.17
N HIS A 9 19.42 9.16 3.46
CA HIS A 9 19.61 7.71 3.30
C HIS A 9 19.82 7.01 4.65
N ALA A 10 20.71 7.52 5.51
CA ALA A 10 20.91 6.96 6.85
C ALA A 10 19.64 7.02 7.72
N GLY A 11 18.83 8.08 7.58
CA GLY A 11 17.52 8.19 8.24
C GLY A 11 16.53 7.12 7.77
N ARG A 12 16.43 6.93 6.45
CA ARG A 12 15.59 5.88 5.85
C ARG A 12 16.03 4.49 6.29
N GLN A 13 17.32 4.19 6.34
CA GLN A 13 17.84 2.90 6.82
C GLN A 13 17.51 2.64 8.30
N ARG A 14 17.60 3.68 9.14
CA ARG A 14 17.15 3.57 10.55
C ARG A 14 15.65 3.29 10.64
N GLN A 15 14.84 3.97 9.84
CA GLN A 15 13.39 3.72 9.80
C GLN A 15 13.08 2.31 9.34
N GLN A 16 13.70 1.83 8.26
CA GLN A 16 13.57 0.47 7.76
C GLN A 16 13.86 -0.57 8.84
N ARG A 17 14.96 -0.39 9.58
CA ARG A 17 15.30 -1.25 10.71
C ARG A 17 14.24 -1.22 11.80
N GLY A 18 13.71 -0.05 12.14
CA GLY A 18 12.60 0.08 13.10
C GLY A 18 11.34 -0.65 12.67
N LEU A 19 10.99 -0.59 11.38
CA LEU A 19 9.86 -1.32 10.79
C LEU A 19 10.07 -2.83 10.84
N ILE A 20 11.28 -3.28 10.52
CA ILE A 20 11.71 -4.69 10.64
C ILE A 20 11.57 -5.16 12.09
N ASP A 21 12.11 -4.39 13.04
CA ASP A 21 12.04 -4.73 14.47
C ASP A 21 10.60 -4.75 14.99
N GLU A 22 9.72 -3.88 14.47
CA GLU A 22 8.28 -3.93 14.77
C GLU A 22 7.62 -5.20 14.21
N ALA A 23 7.86 -5.51 12.93
CA ALA A 23 7.30 -6.68 12.27
C ALA A 23 7.73 -8.00 12.93
N LEU A 24 9.01 -8.12 13.32
CA LEU A 24 9.53 -9.31 13.98
C LEU A 24 8.84 -9.61 15.32
N LYS A 25 8.37 -8.59 16.06
CA LYS A 25 7.58 -8.78 17.30
C LYS A 25 6.23 -9.43 17.06
N THR A 26 5.79 -9.49 15.80
CA THR A 26 4.51 -10.08 15.37
C THR A 26 4.70 -11.42 14.65
N ASN A 27 5.87 -12.05 14.77
CA ASN A 27 6.22 -13.29 14.06
C ASN A 27 6.13 -13.17 12.53
N ALA A 28 6.26 -11.96 11.98
CA ALA A 28 6.37 -11.77 10.54
C ALA A 28 7.79 -12.13 10.08
N ARG A 29 7.89 -12.96 9.04
CA ARG A 29 9.14 -13.23 8.34
C ARG A 29 9.31 -12.20 7.22
N ILE A 30 10.46 -11.55 7.16
CA ILE A 30 10.79 -10.66 6.04
C ILE A 30 11.19 -11.50 4.84
N VAL A 31 10.53 -11.24 3.71
CA VAL A 31 10.84 -11.84 2.42
C VAL A 31 11.78 -10.93 1.65
N GLU A 32 11.48 -9.64 1.64
CA GLU A 32 12.20 -8.65 0.84
C GLU A 32 12.08 -7.27 1.47
N ALA A 33 13.11 -6.43 1.29
CA ALA A 33 13.04 -5.02 1.62
C ALA A 33 13.75 -4.21 0.54
N VAL A 34 12.99 -3.37 -0.17
CA VAL A 34 13.44 -2.59 -1.33
C VAL A 34 13.40 -1.10 -0.99
N ASP A 35 14.49 -0.38 -1.27
CA ASP A 35 14.54 1.08 -1.25
C ASP A 35 14.49 1.59 -2.69
N ILE A 36 13.37 2.24 -3.04
CA ILE A 36 13.17 2.90 -4.33
C ILE A 36 13.48 4.37 -4.11
N SER A 37 14.71 4.77 -4.42
CA SER A 37 15.18 6.15 -4.30
C SER A 37 16.30 6.42 -5.32
N PRO A 38 16.67 7.69 -5.59
CA PRO A 38 17.76 8.01 -6.53
C PRO A 38 19.10 7.33 -6.22
N GLU A 39 19.33 7.01 -4.95
CA GLU A 39 20.56 6.41 -4.44
C GLU A 39 20.40 4.92 -4.07
N GLY A 40 19.16 4.41 -4.13
CA GLY A 40 18.84 3.03 -3.76
C GLY A 40 19.39 2.03 -4.78
N ARG A 41 20.03 0.96 -4.29
CA ARG A 41 20.34 -0.22 -5.10
C ARG A 41 19.12 -1.15 -5.11
N GLY A 42 18.07 -0.78 -5.82
CA GLY A 42 16.91 -1.66 -6.01
C GLY A 42 17.30 -2.91 -6.79
N VAL A 43 17.01 -4.10 -6.26
CA VAL A 43 16.97 -5.32 -7.08
C VAL A 43 15.69 -5.23 -7.91
N GLY A 44 15.84 -5.08 -9.22
CA GLY A 44 14.72 -4.87 -10.14
C GLY A 44 14.36 -3.41 -10.35
N GLY A 45 15.16 -2.70 -11.16
CA GLY A 45 14.74 -1.69 -12.15
C GLY A 45 13.81 -0.52 -11.80
N ALA A 46 13.33 -0.34 -10.57
CA ALA A 46 12.40 0.74 -10.23
C ALA A 46 13.15 2.07 -10.16
N THR A 47 13.25 2.77 -11.30
CA THR A 47 13.90 4.08 -11.38
C THR A 47 13.04 5.19 -10.76
N VAL A 48 13.67 6.29 -10.35
CA VAL A 48 13.01 7.53 -9.91
C VAL A 48 11.98 8.05 -10.93
N SER A 49 12.15 7.73 -12.22
CA SER A 49 11.16 8.01 -13.26
C SER A 49 9.84 7.27 -13.04
N ALA A 50 9.88 6.03 -12.55
CA ALA A 50 8.68 5.27 -12.19
C ALA A 50 7.95 5.92 -11.01
N LEU A 51 8.68 6.41 -9.99
CA LEU A 51 8.07 7.19 -8.90
C LEU A 51 7.39 8.47 -9.41
N LYS A 52 8.07 9.25 -10.27
CA LYS A 52 7.48 10.47 -10.85
C LYS A 52 6.23 10.18 -11.68
N ASN A 53 6.24 9.07 -12.43
CA ASN A 53 5.10 8.64 -13.24
C ASN A 53 3.94 8.13 -12.38
N LEU A 54 4.22 7.41 -11.29
CA LEU A 54 3.22 6.88 -10.36
C LEU A 54 2.55 7.97 -9.52
N PHE A 55 3.30 8.97 -9.05
CA PHE A 55 2.78 10.01 -8.13
C PHE A 55 2.54 11.37 -8.81
N GLY A 56 2.76 11.47 -10.12
CA GLY A 56 2.40 12.62 -10.96
C GLY A 56 2.95 13.97 -10.49
N GLY A 57 4.04 13.97 -9.73
CA GLY A 57 4.63 15.17 -9.10
C GLY A 57 3.72 15.90 -8.08
N LYS A 58 2.54 15.38 -7.77
CA LYS A 58 1.57 16.03 -6.86
C LYS A 58 1.85 15.77 -5.39
N LEU A 59 2.39 14.60 -5.08
CA LEU A 59 2.89 14.26 -3.75
C LEU A 59 4.39 14.54 -3.77
N GLY A 60 4.91 15.32 -2.82
CA GLY A 60 6.34 15.58 -2.64
C GLY A 60 7.16 14.35 -2.22
N ILE A 61 6.73 13.16 -2.66
CA ILE A 61 7.36 11.88 -2.36
C ILE A 61 8.58 11.71 -3.28
N ASP A 62 9.75 11.58 -2.67
CA ASP A 62 11.03 11.40 -3.38
C ASP A 62 11.67 10.02 -3.18
N ALA A 63 11.14 9.22 -2.26
CA ALA A 63 11.54 7.84 -2.04
C ALA A 63 10.40 6.97 -1.49
N LEU A 64 10.46 5.67 -1.77
CA LEU A 64 9.63 4.63 -1.15
C LEU A 64 10.50 3.55 -0.55
N GLN A 65 10.10 3.02 0.61
CA GLN A 65 10.56 1.73 1.08
C GLN A 65 9.43 0.73 1.01
N VAL A 66 9.67 -0.39 0.33
CA VAL A 66 8.73 -1.50 0.20
C VAL A 66 9.26 -2.66 1.02
N LEU A 67 8.51 -3.11 2.03
CA LEU A 67 8.86 -4.29 2.82
C LEU A 67 7.82 -5.37 2.55
N ARG A 68 8.27 -6.57 2.17
CA ARG A 68 7.41 -7.73 1.93
C ARG A 68 7.63 -8.76 3.03
N PHE A 69 6.54 -9.36 3.48
CA PHE A 69 6.50 -10.24 4.64
C PHE A 69 5.60 -11.44 4.41
N ASP A 70 5.93 -12.51 5.14
CA ASP A 70 5.05 -13.65 5.36
C ASP A 70 4.67 -13.67 6.84
N SER A 71 3.37 -13.69 7.13
CA SER A 71 2.88 -13.87 8.49
C SER A 71 1.57 -14.64 8.47
N GLY A 72 1.36 -15.53 9.44
CA GLY A 72 0.10 -16.26 9.59
C GLY A 72 -0.38 -17.10 8.39
N GLY A 73 0.49 -17.38 7.42
CA GLY A 73 0.15 -18.10 6.19
C GLY A 73 -0.30 -17.22 5.01
N TRP A 74 -0.17 -15.90 5.10
CA TRP A 74 -0.43 -14.97 4.01
C TRP A 74 0.77 -14.07 3.70
N HIS A 75 0.86 -13.67 2.43
CA HIS A 75 1.80 -12.66 1.96
C HIS A 75 1.21 -11.26 2.18
N HIS A 76 2.00 -10.36 2.72
CA HIS A 76 1.62 -8.96 2.87
C HIS A 76 2.84 -8.07 2.74
N CYS A 77 2.60 -6.77 2.64
CA CYS A 77 3.66 -5.80 2.45
C CYS A 77 3.26 -4.45 3.03
N TYR A 78 4.27 -3.63 3.24
CA TYR A 78 4.14 -2.27 3.74
C TYR A 78 4.95 -1.33 2.84
N VAL A 79 4.32 -0.24 2.40
CA VAL A 79 5.01 0.84 1.68
C VAL A 79 5.10 2.06 2.56
N GLN A 80 6.33 2.48 2.80
CA GLN A 80 6.69 3.68 3.54
C GLN A 80 7.15 4.76 2.55
N PRO A 81 6.33 5.79 2.28
CA PRO A 81 6.76 6.95 1.52
C PRO A 81 7.63 7.89 2.34
N PHE A 82 8.50 8.63 1.65
CA PHE A 82 9.33 9.69 2.21
C PHE A 82 9.22 10.96 1.38
N SER A 83 9.33 12.10 2.07
CA SER A 83 9.52 13.43 1.50
C SER A 83 10.75 14.02 2.17
N GLY A 84 11.89 13.98 1.48
CA GLY A 84 13.20 14.33 2.02
C GLY A 84 13.61 13.39 3.14
N MET A 85 13.77 13.93 4.35
CA MET A 85 14.13 13.14 5.55
C MET A 85 12.91 12.60 6.31
N SER A 86 11.70 13.03 5.95
CA SER A 86 10.49 12.74 6.72
C SER A 86 9.75 11.54 6.16
N SER A 87 9.45 10.56 7.01
CA SER A 87 8.52 9.48 6.71
C SER A 87 7.09 10.03 6.65
N MET A 88 6.37 9.70 5.58
CA MET A 88 4.99 10.10 5.34
C MET A 88 4.03 8.94 5.68
N PRO A 89 2.71 9.15 5.80
CA PRO A 89 1.79 8.05 6.09
C PRO A 89 1.85 6.99 4.99
N GLY A 90 2.24 5.78 5.38
CA GLY A 90 2.33 4.62 4.49
C GLY A 90 1.07 3.79 4.45
N GLU A 91 1.13 2.66 3.75
CA GLU A 91 -0.01 1.76 3.60
C GLU A 91 0.43 0.29 3.69
N HIS A 92 -0.32 -0.51 4.45
CA HIS A 92 -0.20 -1.98 4.48
C HIS A 92 -1.11 -2.61 3.44
N TYR A 93 -0.65 -3.69 2.83
CA TYR A 93 -1.35 -4.42 1.78
C TYR A 93 -1.24 -5.91 2.02
N GLY A 94 -2.32 -6.64 1.79
CA GLY A 94 -2.31 -8.10 1.86
C GLY A 94 -3.46 -8.74 1.10
N ILE A 95 -3.32 -10.04 0.87
CA ILE A 95 -4.31 -10.84 0.17
C ILE A 95 -4.86 -11.89 1.14
N LEU A 96 -6.18 -12.00 1.21
CA LEU A 96 -6.89 -13.00 2.00
C LEU A 96 -7.66 -13.94 1.08
N ASN A 97 -7.77 -15.20 1.48
CA ASN A 97 -8.67 -16.15 0.82
C ASN A 97 -10.12 -15.81 1.15
N GLY A 98 -11.00 -15.97 0.16
CA GLY A 98 -12.40 -15.62 0.24
C GLY A 98 -12.72 -14.22 -0.25
N CYS A 99 -14.00 -13.90 -0.28
CA CYS A 99 -14.51 -12.64 -0.81
C CYS A 99 -15.66 -12.04 0.01
N LEU A 100 -15.88 -10.75 -0.20
CA LEU A 100 -17.11 -10.05 0.18
C LEU A 100 -17.96 -9.83 -1.07
N ALA A 101 -19.28 -9.84 -0.89
CA ALA A 101 -20.23 -9.57 -1.97
C ALA A 101 -20.09 -8.14 -2.56
N ALA A 102 -19.52 -7.21 -1.80
CA ALA A 102 -19.25 -5.83 -2.21
C ALA A 102 -17.96 -5.30 -1.57
N PRO A 103 -17.30 -4.29 -2.16
CA PRO A 103 -16.13 -3.66 -1.55
C PRO A 103 -16.56 -2.87 -0.32
N ALA A 104 -15.67 -2.79 0.67
CA ALA A 104 -15.93 -2.06 1.92
C ALA A 104 -14.76 -1.14 2.30
N ILE A 105 -15.10 -0.02 2.94
CA ILE A 105 -14.16 0.99 3.45
C ILE A 105 -14.50 1.30 4.90
N LEU A 106 -13.47 1.32 5.75
CA LEU A 106 -13.59 1.76 7.13
C LEU A 106 -13.34 3.28 7.17
N ARG A 107 -14.37 4.02 7.58
CA ARG A 107 -14.31 5.47 7.76
C ARG A 107 -14.08 5.82 9.22
N GLU A 108 -13.38 6.94 9.43
CA GLU A 108 -13.28 7.52 10.77
C GLU A 108 -14.69 7.87 11.26
N GLY A 109 -14.95 7.62 12.54
CA GLY A 109 -16.16 8.11 13.17
C GLY A 109 -15.99 9.57 13.57
N GLY A 110 -17.08 10.28 13.81
CA GLY A 110 -17.00 11.61 14.43
C GLY A 110 -16.60 11.52 15.90
N MET A 111 -16.41 12.67 16.56
CA MET A 111 -16.04 12.76 17.99
C MET A 111 -16.90 11.89 18.94
N LEU A 112 -18.16 11.64 18.57
CA LEU A 112 -19.13 10.85 19.36
C LEU A 112 -19.53 9.53 18.71
N SER A 113 -18.92 9.16 17.59
CA SER A 113 -19.28 7.94 16.84
C SER A 113 -18.04 7.07 16.64
N PRO A 114 -18.13 5.75 16.84
CA PRO A 114 -17.00 4.88 16.55
C PRO A 114 -16.74 4.84 15.03
N PRO A 115 -15.51 4.48 14.62
CA PRO A 115 -15.26 4.14 13.23
C PRO A 115 -16.20 3.04 12.74
N ARG A 116 -16.59 3.13 11.47
CA ARG A 116 -17.59 2.23 10.89
C ARG A 116 -17.21 1.82 9.47
N TRP A 117 -17.53 0.57 9.15
CA TRP A 117 -17.49 0.06 7.80
C TRP A 117 -18.65 0.65 7.00
N ASP A 118 -18.36 1.01 5.76
CA ASP A 118 -19.28 1.44 4.73
C ASP A 118 -19.02 0.58 3.48
N SER A 119 -20.08 0.24 2.77
CA SER A 119 -20.04 -0.59 1.56
C SER A 119 -20.88 0.03 0.43
N GLY A 120 -21.16 1.34 0.51
CA GLY A 120 -21.96 2.07 -0.46
C GLY A 120 -23.39 1.53 -0.54
N TYR A 121 -23.77 1.00 -1.70
CA TYR A 121 -25.12 0.50 -1.97
C TYR A 121 -25.44 -0.88 -1.36
N PHE A 122 -24.50 -1.48 -0.60
CA PHE A 122 -24.63 -2.84 -0.03
C PHE A 122 -24.62 -2.81 1.51
N PRO A 123 -25.68 -2.30 2.15
CA PRO A 123 -25.71 -2.08 3.61
C PRO A 123 -25.55 -3.36 4.42
N GLU A 124 -25.95 -4.52 3.90
CA GLU A 124 -25.79 -5.83 4.51
C GLU A 124 -24.32 -6.20 4.75
N VAL A 125 -23.42 -5.90 3.80
CA VAL A 125 -21.97 -6.13 3.95
C VAL A 125 -21.41 -5.25 5.05
N ALA A 126 -21.77 -3.96 5.04
CA ALA A 126 -21.39 -3.04 6.11
C ALA A 126 -21.93 -3.48 7.48
N GLN A 127 -23.18 -3.95 7.56
CA GLN A 127 -23.79 -4.43 8.79
C GLN A 127 -23.07 -5.67 9.33
N GLN A 128 -22.73 -6.63 8.48
CA GLN A 128 -21.97 -7.82 8.85
C GLN A 128 -20.61 -7.45 9.45
N LEU A 129 -19.83 -6.62 8.75
CA LEU A 129 -18.51 -6.18 9.22
C LEU A 129 -18.62 -5.38 10.53
N ASN A 130 -19.59 -4.47 10.61
CA ASN A 130 -19.84 -3.68 11.82
C ASN A 130 -20.48 -4.49 12.96
N ALA A 131 -20.95 -5.71 12.74
CA ALA A 131 -21.44 -6.58 13.80
C ALA A 131 -20.31 -7.42 14.41
N HIS A 132 -19.30 -7.77 13.62
CA HIS A 132 -18.24 -8.72 13.98
C HIS A 132 -17.38 -8.26 15.17
N TYR A 133 -17.31 -9.08 16.22
CA TYR A 133 -16.64 -8.72 17.48
C TYR A 133 -15.11 -8.58 17.33
N GLY A 134 -14.46 -9.55 16.68
CA GLY A 134 -13.01 -9.50 16.45
C GLY A 134 -12.61 -8.26 15.65
N LEU A 135 -13.42 -7.91 14.65
CA LEU A 135 -13.17 -6.77 13.78
C LEU A 135 -13.34 -5.45 14.52
N LYS A 136 -14.37 -5.31 15.37
CA LYS A 136 -14.51 -4.15 16.27
C LYS A 136 -13.29 -3.95 17.15
N SER A 137 -12.73 -5.03 17.70
CA SER A 137 -11.54 -4.94 18.54
C SER A 137 -10.33 -4.46 17.75
N ALA A 138 -10.10 -4.99 16.55
CA ALA A 138 -9.00 -4.54 15.67
C ALA A 138 -9.18 -3.07 15.24
N VAL A 139 -10.40 -2.68 14.88
CA VAL A 139 -10.74 -1.30 14.46
C VAL A 139 -10.50 -0.29 15.58
N LYS A 140 -10.81 -0.62 16.84
CA LYS A 140 -10.54 0.26 17.98
C LYS A 140 -9.05 0.52 18.21
N ALA A 141 -8.19 -0.38 17.78
CA ALA A 141 -6.75 -0.21 17.92
C ALA A 141 -6.18 0.74 16.85
N LEU A 142 -6.91 1.02 15.76
CA LEU A 142 -6.43 1.84 14.66
C LEU A 142 -6.12 3.28 15.08
N LYS A 143 -5.08 3.83 14.46
CA LYS A 143 -4.72 5.25 14.53
C LYS A 143 -5.09 5.92 13.22
N TRP A 144 -5.76 7.07 13.33
CA TRP A 144 -6.30 7.87 12.21
C TRP A 144 -5.44 9.08 11.87
N GLU A 145 -4.29 9.19 12.54
CA GLU A 145 -3.40 10.34 12.45
C GLU A 145 -1.96 9.86 12.27
N TRP A 146 -1.21 10.64 11.50
CA TRP A 146 0.23 10.49 11.33
C TRP A 146 0.92 11.78 11.74
N GLN A 147 1.65 11.74 12.84
CA GLN A 147 2.44 12.88 13.29
C GLN A 147 3.79 12.93 12.56
N SER A 148 4.11 14.09 11.98
CA SER A 148 5.36 14.39 11.31
C SER A 148 5.93 15.72 11.79
N GLY A 149 6.94 15.67 12.66
CA GLY A 149 7.49 16.86 13.32
C GLY A 149 6.44 17.55 14.19
N PHE A 150 6.11 18.81 13.85
CA PHE A 150 5.05 19.59 14.51
C PHE A 150 3.70 19.52 13.78
N GLY A 151 3.63 18.84 12.64
CA GLY A 151 2.42 18.68 11.85
C GLY A 151 1.73 17.34 12.10
N GLU A 152 0.43 17.32 11.85
CA GLU A 152 -0.40 16.12 11.88
C GLU A 152 -1.09 15.94 10.54
N VAL A 153 -1.12 14.71 10.05
CA VAL A 153 -1.85 14.32 8.84
C VAL A 153 -2.96 13.37 9.26
N THR A 154 -4.21 13.82 9.14
CA THR A 154 -5.39 12.96 9.30
C THR A 154 -5.53 12.03 8.10
N LEU A 155 -5.90 10.79 8.35
CA LEU A 155 -6.10 9.76 7.32
C LEU A 155 -7.54 9.81 6.81
N ASP A 156 -7.72 9.72 5.49
CA ASP A 156 -9.04 9.82 4.84
C ASP A 156 -9.92 8.59 5.10
N TRP A 157 -9.27 7.45 5.35
CA TRP A 157 -9.88 6.15 5.61
C TRP A 157 -8.87 5.24 6.31
N GLY A 158 -9.37 4.24 7.06
CA GLY A 158 -8.52 3.34 7.85
C GLY A 158 -8.15 2.09 7.06
N VAL A 159 -9.15 1.38 6.55
CA VAL A 159 -9.00 0.10 5.87
C VAL A 159 -9.92 0.03 4.66
N GLN A 160 -9.51 -0.64 3.59
CA GLN A 160 -10.35 -1.03 2.48
C GLN A 160 -10.17 -2.50 2.14
N ILE A 161 -11.24 -3.14 1.67
CA ILE A 161 -11.22 -4.52 1.19
C ILE A 161 -12.07 -4.63 -0.07
N ARG A 162 -11.61 -5.42 -1.04
CA ARG A 162 -12.33 -5.72 -2.29
C ARG A 162 -12.01 -7.13 -2.78
N SER A 163 -12.94 -7.76 -3.49
CA SER A 163 -12.67 -9.01 -4.20
C SER A 163 -11.86 -8.79 -5.48
N ARG A 164 -10.92 -9.71 -5.77
CA ARG A 164 -10.12 -9.72 -7.00
C ARG A 164 -10.77 -10.48 -8.16
N GLY A 165 -11.83 -11.24 -7.91
CA GLY A 165 -12.48 -12.09 -8.91
C GLY A 165 -11.99 -13.54 -8.96
N ASP A 166 -10.94 -13.89 -8.20
CA ASP A 166 -10.26 -15.19 -8.24
C ASP A 166 -10.46 -16.01 -6.95
N GLY A 167 -11.48 -15.65 -6.15
CA GLY A 167 -11.71 -16.26 -4.84
C GLY A 167 -10.83 -15.69 -3.72
N THR A 168 -10.11 -14.59 -3.99
CA THR A 168 -9.36 -13.85 -2.98
C THR A 168 -9.80 -12.38 -2.87
N SER A 169 -9.40 -11.74 -1.79
CA SER A 169 -9.64 -10.32 -1.51
C SER A 169 -8.34 -9.59 -1.25
N GLU A 170 -8.22 -8.38 -1.80
CA GLU A 170 -7.16 -7.45 -1.45
C GLU A 170 -7.63 -6.57 -0.29
N VAL A 171 -6.77 -6.46 0.72
CA VAL A 171 -6.96 -5.58 1.87
C VAL A 171 -5.86 -4.53 1.85
N VAL A 172 -6.24 -3.28 2.10
CA VAL A 172 -5.32 -2.17 2.27
C VAL A 172 -5.64 -1.44 3.56
N MET A 173 -4.63 -0.99 4.29
CA MET A 173 -4.79 -0.14 5.47
C MET A 173 -3.86 1.06 5.40
N GLN A 174 -4.39 2.28 5.60
CA GLN A 174 -3.54 3.44 5.83
C GLN A 174 -2.90 3.33 7.21
N ALA A 175 -1.58 3.45 7.28
CA ALA A 175 -0.85 3.36 8.53
C ALA A 175 -0.89 4.71 9.26
N GLY A 176 -1.62 4.75 10.38
CA GLY A 176 -1.41 5.77 11.39
C GLY A 176 -0.10 5.56 12.17
N ARG A 177 0.20 6.47 13.08
CA ARG A 177 1.42 6.39 13.91
C ARG A 177 1.12 5.74 15.27
N TYR A 178 1.73 4.59 15.54
CA TYR A 178 1.50 3.79 16.76
C TYR A 178 2.63 3.90 17.80
N GLY A 179 3.80 4.40 17.39
CA GLY A 179 5.00 4.48 18.22
C GLY A 179 5.18 5.84 18.91
N GLY A 180 6.23 5.95 19.72
CA GLY A 180 6.59 7.18 20.42
C GLY A 180 7.18 8.26 19.52
N PHE A 181 7.58 9.38 20.13
CA PHE A 181 8.09 10.57 19.44
C PHE A 181 9.33 10.28 18.55
N THR A 182 10.16 9.31 18.92
CA THR A 182 11.48 9.05 18.31
C THR A 182 11.53 7.91 17.29
N THR A 183 10.58 6.98 17.29
CA THR A 183 10.53 5.88 16.30
C THR A 183 9.08 5.61 15.91
N PRO A 184 8.63 6.10 14.74
CA PRO A 184 7.27 5.84 14.29
C PRO A 184 7.11 4.35 14.00
N GLN A 185 6.19 3.73 14.73
CA GLN A 185 5.65 2.41 14.42
C GLN A 185 4.43 2.55 13.53
N VAL A 186 4.24 1.57 12.64
CA VAL A 186 3.26 1.60 11.56
C VAL A 186 2.10 0.64 11.78
N GLY A 187 2.08 -0.04 12.93
CA GLY A 187 0.95 -0.84 13.39
C GLY A 187 0.94 -2.26 12.85
N PHE A 188 2.09 -2.94 12.72
CA PHE A 188 2.13 -4.34 12.23
C PHE A 188 1.25 -5.28 13.05
N ALA A 189 1.21 -5.10 14.39
CA ALA A 189 0.36 -5.92 15.25
C ALA A 189 -1.13 -5.68 14.98
N VAL A 190 -1.50 -4.40 14.78
CA VAL A 190 -2.87 -3.99 14.47
C VAL A 190 -3.28 -4.51 13.09
N TRP A 191 -2.38 -4.42 12.11
CA TRP A 191 -2.54 -5.00 10.78
C TRP A 191 -2.81 -6.50 10.83
N GLN A 192 -1.99 -7.28 11.55
CA GLN A 192 -2.20 -8.73 11.64
C GLN A 192 -3.50 -9.10 12.35
N GLN A 193 -3.85 -8.38 13.43
CA GLN A 193 -5.12 -8.58 14.12
C GLN A 193 -6.31 -8.28 13.19
N LEU A 194 -6.21 -7.21 12.40
CA LEU A 194 -7.20 -6.83 11.40
C LEU A 194 -7.34 -7.90 10.33
N MET A 195 -6.24 -8.37 9.74
CA MET A 195 -6.24 -9.40 8.69
C MET A 195 -6.88 -10.70 9.16
N ARG A 196 -6.54 -11.16 10.37
CA ARG A 196 -7.17 -12.33 10.99
C ARG A 196 -8.67 -12.13 11.16
N SER A 197 -9.08 -11.00 11.73
CA SER A 197 -10.50 -10.69 11.97
C SER A 197 -11.31 -10.54 10.68
N LEU A 198 -10.69 -10.00 9.61
CA LEU A 198 -11.30 -9.89 8.30
C LEU A 198 -11.47 -11.25 7.65
N SER A 199 -10.49 -12.15 7.77
CA SER A 199 -10.58 -13.49 7.17
C SER A 199 -11.79 -14.30 7.68
N GLU A 200 -12.20 -14.08 8.92
CA GLU A 200 -13.40 -14.68 9.53
C GLU A 200 -14.71 -14.13 8.95
N CYS A 201 -14.67 -12.97 8.29
CA CYS A 201 -15.83 -12.33 7.66
C CYS A 201 -15.99 -12.69 6.18
N LEU A 202 -15.01 -13.37 5.56
CA LEU A 202 -15.00 -13.66 4.13
C LEU A 202 -15.73 -14.95 3.80
N TYR A 203 -16.46 -14.94 2.68
CA TYR A 203 -17.07 -16.14 2.14
C TYR A 203 -16.03 -16.96 1.38
N PRO A 204 -15.96 -18.29 1.56
CA PRO A 204 -15.07 -19.18 0.82
C PRO A 204 -15.64 -19.46 -0.59
N ALA A 205 -15.87 -18.40 -1.36
CA ALA A 205 -16.45 -18.45 -2.69
C ALA A 205 -15.72 -17.49 -3.64
N THR A 206 -15.99 -17.59 -4.93
CA THR A 206 -15.62 -16.59 -5.92
C THR A 206 -16.69 -15.51 -5.97
N CYS A 207 -16.32 -14.26 -5.78
CA CYS A 207 -17.16 -13.09 -6.05
C CYS A 207 -16.65 -12.42 -7.34
N GLU A 208 -17.46 -11.54 -7.93
CA GLU A 208 -17.01 -10.72 -9.05
C GLU A 208 -15.84 -9.81 -8.64
N ARG A 209 -14.99 -9.46 -9.61
CA ARG A 209 -13.91 -8.50 -9.39
C ARG A 209 -14.49 -7.13 -9.06
N GLN A 210 -14.01 -6.53 -7.99
CA GLN A 210 -14.47 -5.25 -7.49
C GLN A 210 -13.38 -4.18 -7.59
N HIS A 211 -13.78 -2.92 -7.46
CA HIS A 211 -12.87 -1.78 -7.35
C HIS A 211 -12.86 -1.25 -5.91
N TYR A 212 -11.76 -0.59 -5.52
CA TYR A 212 -11.74 0.13 -4.25
C TYR A 212 -12.75 1.28 -4.27
N ILE A 213 -13.37 1.56 -3.12
CA ILE A 213 -14.28 2.71 -2.97
C ILE A 213 -13.50 4.01 -3.12
N GLN A 214 -12.26 4.05 -2.63
CA GLN A 214 -11.33 5.15 -2.83
C GLN A 214 -9.97 4.58 -3.25
N SER A 215 -9.35 5.12 -4.30
CA SER A 215 -8.08 4.61 -4.80
C SER A 215 -6.99 4.65 -3.72
N PRO A 216 -6.39 3.50 -3.36
CA PRO A 216 -5.19 3.48 -2.51
C PRO A 216 -4.03 4.18 -3.20
N ARG A 217 -3.13 4.78 -2.42
CA ARG A 217 -2.07 5.63 -2.98
C ARG A 217 -1.02 4.83 -3.73
N PHE A 218 -0.74 3.63 -3.26
CA PHE A 218 0.42 2.86 -3.67
C PHE A 218 0.05 1.57 -4.42
N VAL A 219 -1.21 1.39 -4.84
CA VAL A 219 -1.75 0.14 -5.42
C VAL A 219 -0.87 -0.47 -6.53
N ASP A 220 -0.28 0.37 -7.39
CA ASP A 220 0.54 -0.05 -8.52
C ASP A 220 1.93 -0.60 -8.10
N VAL A 221 2.36 -0.32 -6.87
CA VAL A 221 3.63 -0.85 -6.30
C VAL A 221 3.47 -2.30 -5.83
N PHE A 222 2.23 -2.76 -5.64
CA PHE A 222 1.95 -4.02 -4.93
C PHE A 222 1.63 -5.22 -5.76
N ASP A 223 1.29 -5.04 -7.04
CA ASP A 223 0.94 -6.17 -7.87
C ASP A 223 2.12 -7.16 -7.87
N PRO A 224 1.96 -8.38 -7.32
CA PRO A 224 3.04 -9.37 -7.29
C PRO A 224 3.41 -9.84 -8.70
N THR A 225 2.59 -9.52 -9.72
CA THR A 225 2.90 -9.73 -11.13
C THR A 225 3.61 -8.55 -11.78
N TYR A 226 3.80 -7.43 -11.07
CA TYR A 226 4.68 -6.32 -11.46
C TYR A 226 6.14 -6.75 -11.33
N HIS A 227 6.56 -7.68 -12.20
CA HIS A 227 7.87 -7.53 -12.80
C HIS A 227 7.80 -6.22 -13.58
N LEU A 228 8.60 -5.23 -13.19
CA LEU A 228 8.86 -4.09 -14.05
C LEU A 228 9.27 -4.66 -15.40
N THR A 229 8.34 -4.64 -16.33
CA THR A 229 8.59 -5.02 -17.71
C THR A 229 9.69 -4.07 -18.14
N GLU A 230 10.82 -4.64 -18.59
CA GLU A 230 11.84 -3.88 -19.29
C GLU A 230 11.16 -2.91 -20.24
N ALA A 231 11.68 -1.68 -20.28
CA ALA A 231 11.23 -0.61 -21.15
C ALA A 231 10.69 -1.19 -22.46
N ALA A 232 9.45 -0.82 -22.81
CA ALA A 232 8.88 -1.11 -24.11
C ALA A 232 9.98 -0.90 -25.17
N PRO A 233 10.24 -1.87 -26.07
CA PRO A 233 11.25 -1.69 -27.09
C PRO A 233 10.90 -0.41 -27.82
N GLU A 234 11.86 0.53 -27.84
CA GLU A 234 11.79 1.73 -28.66
C GLU A 234 11.23 1.31 -30.02
N ALA A 235 10.10 1.90 -30.39
CA ALA A 235 9.50 1.70 -31.69
C ALA A 235 10.60 1.95 -32.73
N GLN A 236 11.07 0.87 -33.35
CA GLN A 236 12.04 0.95 -34.42
C GLN A 236 11.44 1.88 -35.47
N ALA A 237 12.13 3.00 -35.69
CA ALA A 237 11.85 3.92 -36.76
C ALA A 237 11.76 3.10 -38.05
N SER A 238 10.56 3.05 -38.64
CA SER A 238 10.37 2.45 -39.95
C SER A 238 11.23 3.23 -40.96
N PRO A 239 12.08 2.56 -41.76
CA PRO A 239 12.80 3.24 -42.82
C PRO A 239 11.78 3.61 -43.91
N THR A 240 11.48 4.90 -44.00
CA THR A 240 10.88 5.52 -45.17
C THR A 240 11.84 5.36 -46.36
N GLY A 241 11.41 4.68 -47.41
CA GLY A 241 12.09 4.77 -48.70
C GLY A 241 11.88 3.59 -49.65
N THR A 242 10.77 3.59 -50.38
CA THR A 242 10.76 2.98 -51.72
C THR A 242 9.94 3.89 -52.64
N PRO A 243 10.56 4.55 -53.65
CA PRO A 243 9.82 5.37 -54.59
C PRO A 243 9.05 4.48 -55.58
N SER A 244 7.76 4.76 -55.75
CA SER A 244 6.96 4.21 -56.84
C SER A 244 7.36 4.80 -58.19
N PRO A 245 7.27 4.03 -59.30
CA PRO A 245 7.67 4.48 -60.62
C PRO A 245 6.63 5.42 -61.25
N GLN A 246 7.11 6.44 -61.96
CA GLN A 246 6.29 7.33 -62.79
C GLN A 246 5.70 6.57 -64.00
N PRO A 247 4.45 6.85 -64.40
CA PRO A 247 3.96 6.47 -65.71
C PRO A 247 4.42 7.48 -66.77
N GLN A 248 4.83 6.93 -67.92
CA GLN A 248 5.25 7.64 -69.13
C GLN A 248 4.09 8.38 -69.79
N VAL A 249 4.40 9.54 -70.38
CA VAL A 249 3.76 10.08 -71.59
C VAL A 249 4.87 10.48 -72.55
#